data_AF-A0A2U3QIS3-F1
#
_entry.id   AF-A0A2U3QIS3-F1
#
_cell.length_a   1.000
_cell.length_b   1.000
_cell.length_c   1.000
_cell.angle_alpha   90.00
_cell.angle_beta   90.00
_cell.angle_gamma   90.00
#
_symmetry.space_group_name_H-M   'P 1'
#
loop_
_entity.id
_entity.type
_entity.pdbx_description
1 polymer ?
#
loop_
_entity_poly.entity_id
_entity_poly.type
_entity_poly.pdbx_seq_one_letter_code
_entity_poly.pdbx_strand_id
1 'polypeptide(L)' 'MKHRHEYEAVYHPSLSSEAKTIGIKAAEMRRCSTCQKEMPFIMIKKEWFPLFEDPESGDQGILLA' A
#
# COMPACT_ATOMS: atom_id res chain seq x y z
N MET A 1 20.03 2.25 -1.92
CA MET A 1 20.25 1.87 -3.33
C MET A 1 19.02 2.31 -4.11
N LYS A 2 19.14 3.23 -5.08
CA LYS A 2 17.99 3.70 -5.84
C LYS A 2 17.55 2.61 -6.82
N HIS A 3 16.36 2.06 -6.62
CA HIS A 3 15.71 1.10 -7.52
C HIS A 3 14.21 1.32 -7.45
N ARG A 4 13.46 0.83 -8.44
CA ARG A 4 12.01 0.92 -8.48
C ARG A 4 11.41 -0.09 -7.51
N HIS A 5 10.55 0.36 -6.59
CA HIS A 5 9.87 -0.57 -5.69
C HIS A 5 8.78 -1.35 -6.42
N GLU A 6 8.94 -2.68 -6.45
CA GLU A 6 7.93 -3.65 -6.85
C GLU A 6 7.40 -4.37 -5.60
N TYR A 7 6.17 -4.05 -5.21
CA TYR A 7 5.56 -4.45 -3.95
C TYR A 7 4.67 -5.68 -4.08
N GLU A 8 4.93 -6.72 -3.28
CA GLU A 8 4.12 -7.95 -3.20
C GLU A 8 3.48 -8.11 -1.82
N ALA A 9 2.24 -8.61 -1.75
CA ALA A 9 1.53 -8.80 -0.49
C ALA A 9 2.19 -9.89 0.38
N VAL A 10 2.46 -9.57 1.65
CA VAL A 10 3.10 -10.48 2.61
C VAL A 10 2.27 -10.71 3.89
N TYR A 11 1.33 -9.83 4.19
CA TYR A 11 0.50 -9.93 5.40
C TYR A 11 -0.81 -9.19 5.24
N HIS A 12 -1.92 -9.76 5.73
CA HIS A 12 -3.26 -9.15 5.67
C HIS A 12 -3.79 -8.89 7.10
N PRO A 13 -3.59 -7.69 7.66
CA PRO A 13 -4.12 -7.36 8.98
C PRO A 13 -5.64 -7.27 8.98
N SER A 14 -6.24 -7.67 10.11
CA SER A 14 -7.63 -7.37 10.41
C SER A 14 -7.86 -5.86 10.52
N LEU A 15 -9.02 -5.41 10.04
CA LEU A 15 -9.41 -4.01 10.16
C LEU A 15 -10.13 -3.71 11.49
N SER A 16 -9.78 -2.59 12.10
CA SER A 16 -10.52 -2.03 13.23
C SER A 16 -11.91 -1.54 12.80
N SER A 17 -12.81 -1.34 13.76
CA SER A 17 -14.16 -0.81 13.52
C SER A 17 -14.12 0.62 12.96
N GLU A 18 -13.16 1.42 13.40
CA GLU A 18 -12.93 2.79 12.94
C GLU A 18 -12.51 2.81 11.48
N ALA A 19 -11.57 1.93 11.09
CA ALA A 19 -11.11 1.81 9.70
C ALA A 19 -12.27 1.44 8.75
N LYS A 20 -13.14 0.52 9.17
CA LYS A 20 -14.33 0.14 8.40
C LYS A 20 -15.32 1.30 8.27
N THR A 21 -15.49 2.10 9.33
CA THR A 21 -16.39 3.26 9.36
C THR A 21 -15.97 4.34 8.36
N ILE A 22 -14.66 4.55 8.18
CA ILE A 22 -14.13 5.50 7.18
C ILE A 22 -14.04 4.92 5.76
N GLY A 23 -14.60 3.72 5.52
CA GLY A 23 -14.74 3.14 4.20
C GLY A 23 -13.62 2.21 3.75
N ILE A 24 -12.65 1.90 4.61
CA ILE A 24 -11.60 0.91 4.32
C ILE A 24 -12.21 -0.49 4.33
N LYS A 25 -11.95 -1.27 3.27
CA LYS A 25 -12.52 -2.61 3.05
C LYS A 25 -11.52 -3.73 3.32
N ALA A 26 -10.24 -3.49 3.07
CA ALA A 26 -9.15 -4.39 3.40
C ALA A 26 -7.87 -3.59 3.66
N ALA A 27 -6.90 -4.21 4.31
CA ALA A 27 -5.54 -3.70 4.42
C ALA A 27 -4.56 -4.85 4.18
N GLU A 28 -3.39 -4.53 3.65
CA GLU A 28 -2.30 -5.48 3.48
C GLU A 28 -0.95 -4.79 3.62
N MET A 29 0.02 -5.50 4.18
CA MET A 29 1.42 -5.12 4.10
C MET A 29 1.98 -5.71 2.83
N ARG A 30 2.62 -4.88 2.01
CA ARG A 30 3.40 -5.33 0.87
C ARG A 30 4.88 -5.13 1.10
N ARG A 31 5.72 -6.01 0.60
CA ARG A 31 7.18 -5.91 0.69
C ARG A 31 7.79 -5.77 -0.70
N CYS A 32 8.76 -4.87 -0.84
CA CYS A 32 9.51 -4.78 -2.07
C CYS A 32 10.44 -6.00 -2.22
N SER A 33 10.38 -6.66 -3.36
CA SER A 33 11.22 -7.83 -3.68
C SER A 33 12.73 -7.53 -3.62
N THR A 34 13.13 -6.29 -3.92
CA THR A 34 14.55 -5.90 -4.07
C THR A 34 15.15 -5.33 -2.78
N CYS A 35 14.60 -4.27 -2.20
CA CYS A 35 15.14 -3.67 -0.96
C CYS A 35 14.50 -4.17 0.33
N GLN A 36 13.50 -5.06 0.24
CA GLN A 36 12.76 -5.57 1.40
C GLN A 36 12.00 -4.48 2.19
N LYS A 37 11.83 -3.27 1.64
CA LYS A 37 11.00 -2.21 2.24
C LYS A 37 9.56 -2.68 2.33
N GLU A 38 8.95 -2.51 3.50
CA GLU A 38 7.53 -2.78 3.71
C GLU A 38 6.70 -1.50 3.55
N MET A 39 5.53 -1.63 2.94
CA MET A 39 4.59 -0.55 2.71
C MET A 39 3.16 -1.05 2.96
N PRO A 40 2.39 -0.40 3.84
CA PRO A 40 0.98 -0.72 4.01
C PRO A 40 0.15 -0.17 2.85
N PHE A 41 -0.75 -1.00 2.36
CA PHE A 41 -1.77 -0.67 1.38
C PHE A 41 -3.16 -0.84 2.01
N ILE A 42 -4.08 0.04 1.65
CA ILE A 42 -5.48 -0.02 2.05
C ILE A 42 -6.37 -0.12 0.83
N MET A 43 -7.46 -0.87 0.94
CA MET A 43 -8.46 -0.98 -0.11
C MET A 43 -9.64 -0.07 0.20
N ILE A 44 -9.93 0.86 -0.71
CA ILE A 44 -11.12 1.72 -0.67
C ILE A 44 -11.87 1.52 -1.99
N LYS A 45 -13.18 1.27 -1.94
CA LYS A 45 -14.03 1.08 -3.15
C LYS A 45 -13.48 0.09 -4.19
N LYS A 46 -12.77 -0.98 -3.76
CA LYS A 46 -12.09 -2.01 -4.59
C LYS A 46 -10.78 -1.57 -5.25
N GLU A 47 -10.27 -0.39 -4.93
CA GLU A 47 -8.96 0.09 -5.38
C GLU A 47 -7.97 0.08 -4.22
N TRP A 48 -6.71 -0.26 -4.51
CA TRP A 48 -5.63 -0.32 -3.54
C TRP A 48 -4.81 0.97 -3.57
N PHE A 49 -4.63 1.56 -2.40
CA PHE A 49 -3.86 2.79 -2.22
C PHE A 49 -2.70 2.54 -1.25
N PRO A 50 -1.48 3.00 -1.55
CA PRO A 50 -0.42 3.05 -0.56
C PRO A 50 -0.82 4.04 0.53
N LEU A 51 -0.58 3.69 1.79
CA LEU A 51 -0.92 4.58 2.90
C LEU A 51 0.07 5.75 3.03
N PHE A 52 1.29 5.56 2.55
CA PHE A 52 2.36 6.55 2.60
C PHE A 52 2.94 6.77 1.21
N GLU A 53 3.44 7.98 0.98
CA GLU A 53 4.18 8.30 -0.24
C GLU A 53 5.50 7.51 -0.31
N ASP A 54 5.87 7.13 -1.52
CA ASP A 54 7.11 6.43 -1.78
C ASP A 54 7.86 7.09 -2.94
N PRO A 55 8.82 7.98 -2.66
CA PRO A 55 9.53 8.75 -3.69
C PRO A 55 10.45 7.89 -4.58
N GLU A 56 10.67 6.63 -4.22
CA GLU A 56 11.44 5.65 -5.01
C GLU A 56 10.53 4.64 -5.75
N SER A 57 9.20 4.78 -5.62
CA SER A 57 8.27 4.11 -6.52
C SER A 57 8.35 4.81 -7.89
N GLY A 58 8.79 4.07 -8.90
CA GLY A 58 8.95 4.61 -10.24
C GLY A 58 7.60 4.99 -10.82
N ASP A 59 7.28 6.29 -10.75
CA ASP A 59 6.42 7.13 -11.59
C ASP A 59 5.21 6.49 -12.30
N GLN A 60 4.50 5.59 -11.62
CA GLN A 60 3.16 5.16 -11.99
C GLN A 60 2.38 4.80 -10.72
N GLY A 61 1.47 5.68 -10.28
CA GLY A 61 0.35 5.19 -9.46
C GLY A 61 -0.26 6.09 -8.40
N ILE A 62 0.17 7.35 -8.21
CA ILE A 62 -0.60 8.28 -7.36
C ILE A 62 -1.05 9.45 -8.23
N LEU A 63 -2.12 9.20 -8.99
CA LEU A 63 -3.06 10.25 -9.36
C LEU A 63 -3.66 10.80 -8.06
N LEU A 64 -3.08 11.87 -7.54
CA LEU A 64 -3.81 12.83 -6.72
C LEU A 64 -3.89 14.12 -7.55
N ALA A 65 -4.95 14.16 -8.36
CA ALA A 65 -5.58 15.41 -8.78
C ALA A 65 -6.40 15.98 -7.61
#